data_AF-A0A7V9GAG7-F1
#
_entry.id   AF-A0A7V9GAG7-F1
#
_cell.length_a   1.000
_cell.length_b   1.000
_cell.length_c   1.000
_cell.angle_alpha   90.00
_cell.angle_beta   90.00
_cell.angle_gamma   90.00
#
_symmetry.space_group_name_H-M   'P 1'
#
loop_
_entity.id
_entity.type
_entity.pdbx_description
1 polymer ?
#
loop_
_entity_poly.entity_id
_entity_poly.type
_entity_poly.pdbx_seq_one_letter_code
_entity_poly.pdbx_strand_id
1 'polypeptide(L)'
;MSAKFNYGQIQGVKGNIFVTEDFIFAVETMAERLETKPEYVLAAMSFETGGTFNPATENPIGATGLIQFLKATAKILGTTTNKLKSMTAVEQLKYVEKFFSPFAGKLSSLEAVYTTILSGSPKKSDAVLFKVGTPEYKLNPLDWNNDGEITAREAATIVSARLFGGVKTVQQRLLDIGIVPADLQTGFADGKWGINTSRVLAKFQKSRGLAATGLMDEAAGFALFPNTLNKTKTIVLKNGSRGELVKKLQDSLVTLGYLKMENIGGSFGTFGRQTQTAVEILQKHLGILVTGKFSAIEQKAIDSIKAGIAKGNPNSQLIKVIQNRLVKLKFMTQAEVDSGYGIFGLQTEAAVKKFQRANGLQESGIVEAVSFKNLFNRILPDKTAESDSFPAKDGEHYSVVSGILMIENLQAKTAEVADNYFAITGSKLIVTSGYRPPDRQASAIYNKLVIEGEAKVRSLYKNKSAIDEVLTAFRANKGNPAVAVEAMRKVIENQITRQPPVFISNHLLGNAIDIRKLATNFNSLKKAVNQAGGRLIVEGDHYHVELD
;
A
#
# COMPACT_ATOMS: atom_id res chain seq x y z
N MET A 1 -0.29 -18.79 -12.06
CA MET A 1 -0.60 -17.75 -13.07
C MET A 1 -1.94 -17.19 -12.66
N SER A 2 -2.05 -15.92 -12.27
CA SER A 2 -3.37 -15.28 -12.20
C SER A 2 -3.56 -14.48 -13.47
N ALA A 3 -4.60 -14.81 -14.22
CA ALA A 3 -5.03 -14.03 -15.37
C ALA A 3 -5.34 -12.59 -14.91
N LYS A 4 -4.84 -11.59 -15.65
CA LYS A 4 -5.21 -10.19 -15.43
C LYS A 4 -6.33 -9.83 -16.40
N PHE A 5 -7.35 -9.14 -15.90
CA PHE A 5 -8.43 -8.64 -16.75
C PHE A 5 -7.87 -7.63 -17.77
N ASN A 6 -8.25 -7.74 -19.04
CA ASN A 6 -7.90 -6.76 -20.05
C ASN A 6 -8.88 -5.57 -19.99
N TYR A 7 -8.52 -4.50 -19.27
CA TYR A 7 -9.40 -3.32 -19.13
C TYR A 7 -9.79 -2.68 -20.47
N GLY A 8 -8.99 -2.86 -21.53
CA GLY A 8 -9.32 -2.37 -22.87
C GLY A 8 -10.58 -3.00 -23.48
N GLN A 9 -11.09 -4.10 -22.92
CA GLN A 9 -12.40 -4.66 -23.29
C GLN A 9 -13.57 -3.98 -22.59
N ILE A 10 -13.34 -3.27 -21.49
CA ILE A 10 -14.40 -2.54 -20.80
C ILE A 10 -14.87 -1.41 -21.71
N GLN A 11 -16.18 -1.32 -21.94
CA GLN A 11 -16.73 -0.35 -22.86
C GLN A 11 -16.33 1.07 -22.44
N GLY A 12 -15.78 1.84 -23.38
CA GLY A 12 -15.35 3.21 -23.12
C GLY A 12 -13.98 3.37 -22.45
N VAL A 13 -13.22 2.30 -22.20
CA VAL A 13 -11.85 2.41 -21.68
C VAL A 13 -10.82 2.63 -22.79
N LYS A 14 -10.83 1.79 -23.83
CA LYS A 14 -9.80 1.83 -24.88
C LYS A 14 -9.84 3.18 -25.64
N GLY A 15 -8.71 3.90 -25.62
CA GLY A 15 -8.56 5.18 -26.33
C GLY A 15 -9.28 6.36 -25.68
N ASN A 16 -9.78 6.21 -24.45
CA ASN A 16 -10.47 7.28 -23.75
C ASN A 16 -9.49 8.25 -23.08
N ILE A 17 -9.67 9.55 -23.36
CA ILE A 17 -8.81 10.63 -22.88
C ILE A 17 -8.81 10.80 -21.36
N PHE A 18 -9.89 10.40 -20.68
CA PHE A 18 -10.01 10.44 -19.21
C PHE A 18 -9.50 9.16 -18.54
N VAL A 19 -9.33 8.07 -19.30
CA VAL A 19 -8.82 6.78 -18.82
C VAL A 19 -7.33 6.69 -19.12
N THR A 20 -6.56 7.57 -18.48
CA THR A 20 -5.10 7.61 -18.59
C THR A 20 -4.44 6.46 -17.82
N GLU A 21 -3.15 6.23 -18.03
CA GLU A 21 -2.40 5.26 -17.21
C GLU A 21 -2.44 5.60 -15.72
N ASP A 22 -2.36 6.89 -15.37
CA ASP A 22 -2.49 7.37 -14.00
C ASP A 22 -3.85 7.05 -13.40
N PHE A 23 -4.91 7.22 -14.19
CA PHE A 23 -6.25 6.89 -13.76
C PHE A 23 -6.38 5.38 -13.48
N ILE A 24 -5.92 4.53 -14.39
CA ILE A 24 -5.93 3.07 -14.19
C ILE A 24 -5.13 2.69 -12.95
N PHE A 25 -3.93 3.23 -12.79
CA PHE A 25 -3.09 2.98 -11.62
C PHE A 25 -3.78 3.40 -10.31
N ALA A 26 -4.41 4.58 -10.31
CA ALA A 26 -5.16 5.07 -9.16
C ALA A 26 -6.37 4.18 -8.84
N VAL A 27 -7.09 3.68 -9.86
CA VAL A 27 -8.19 2.72 -9.70
C VAL A 27 -7.66 1.39 -9.14
N GLU A 28 -6.55 0.86 -9.65
CA GLU A 28 -5.95 -0.37 -9.13
C GLU A 28 -5.57 -0.23 -7.65
N THR A 29 -4.89 0.85 -7.30
CA THR A 29 -4.47 1.10 -5.91
C THR A 29 -5.67 1.32 -4.98
N MET A 30 -6.71 2.01 -5.47
CA MET A 30 -7.96 2.19 -4.72
C MET A 30 -8.70 0.87 -4.53
N ALA A 31 -8.81 0.05 -5.58
CA ALA A 31 -9.47 -1.25 -5.52
C ALA A 31 -8.77 -2.20 -4.54
N GLU A 32 -7.44 -2.18 -4.48
CA GLU A 32 -6.67 -2.90 -3.47
C GLU A 32 -7.02 -2.46 -2.04
N ARG A 33 -7.14 -1.14 -1.78
CA ARG A 33 -7.55 -0.61 -0.46
C ARG A 33 -8.97 -1.02 -0.08
N LEU A 34 -9.86 -1.10 -1.06
CA LEU A 34 -11.27 -1.45 -0.87
C LEU A 34 -11.51 -2.96 -0.83
N GLU A 35 -10.48 -3.78 -1.08
CA GLU A 35 -10.58 -5.23 -1.27
C GLU A 35 -11.59 -5.61 -2.36
N THR A 36 -11.55 -4.93 -3.50
CA THR A 36 -12.39 -5.18 -4.68
C THR A 36 -11.54 -5.37 -5.94
N LYS A 37 -12.18 -5.64 -7.08
CA LYS A 37 -11.50 -5.75 -8.38
C LYS A 37 -11.56 -4.41 -9.14
N PRO A 38 -10.44 -3.96 -9.75
CA PRO A 38 -10.41 -2.73 -10.56
C PRO A 38 -11.44 -2.72 -11.69
N GLU A 39 -11.64 -3.85 -12.36
CA GLU A 39 -12.60 -3.99 -13.46
C GLU A 39 -14.05 -3.76 -13.02
N TYR A 40 -14.41 -4.05 -11.76
CA TYR A 40 -15.77 -3.79 -11.25
C TYR A 40 -16.03 -2.30 -11.11
N VAL A 41 -15.07 -1.59 -10.55
CA VAL A 41 -15.13 -0.14 -10.42
C VAL A 41 -15.16 0.52 -11.79
N LEU A 42 -14.31 0.07 -12.74
CA LEU A 42 -14.28 0.59 -14.10
C LEU A 42 -15.58 0.32 -14.87
N ALA A 43 -16.18 -0.86 -14.72
CA ALA A 43 -17.46 -1.19 -15.35
C ALA A 43 -18.60 -0.34 -14.79
N ALA A 44 -18.62 -0.13 -13.47
CA ALA A 44 -19.57 0.78 -12.84
C ALA A 44 -19.39 2.23 -13.35
N MET A 45 -18.15 2.75 -13.38
CA MET A 45 -17.87 4.09 -13.92
C MET A 45 -18.23 4.23 -15.40
N SER A 46 -17.95 3.20 -16.20
CA SER A 46 -18.38 3.12 -17.59
C SER A 46 -19.90 3.25 -17.68
N PHE A 47 -20.64 2.53 -16.85
CA PHE A 47 -22.09 2.62 -16.84
C PHE A 47 -22.59 4.01 -16.43
N GLU A 48 -22.12 4.51 -15.29
CA GLU A 48 -22.54 5.80 -14.68
C GLU A 48 -22.23 7.02 -15.57
N THR A 49 -21.20 6.93 -16.40
CA THR A 49 -20.79 8.02 -17.30
C THR A 49 -21.17 7.80 -18.77
N GLY A 50 -21.92 6.74 -19.07
CA GLY A 50 -22.23 6.34 -20.45
C GLY A 50 -21.01 5.93 -21.28
N GLY A 51 -19.90 5.55 -20.63
CA GLY A 51 -18.64 5.14 -21.23
C GLY A 51 -17.66 6.29 -21.45
N THR A 52 -18.01 7.51 -21.05
CA THR A 52 -17.15 8.69 -21.27
C THR A 52 -16.04 8.82 -20.24
N PHE A 53 -16.22 8.29 -19.02
CA PHE A 53 -15.31 8.50 -17.88
C PHE A 53 -15.03 9.98 -17.59
N ASN A 54 -15.86 10.90 -18.10
CA ASN A 54 -15.68 12.32 -17.91
C ASN A 54 -16.12 12.70 -16.47
N PRO A 55 -15.22 13.23 -15.61
CA PRO A 55 -15.54 13.59 -14.24
C PRO A 55 -16.56 14.74 -14.12
N ALA A 56 -16.82 15.45 -15.22
CA ALA A 56 -17.82 16.52 -15.28
C ALA A 56 -19.19 16.06 -15.79
N THR A 57 -19.37 14.76 -16.09
CA THR A 57 -20.65 14.21 -16.55
C THR A 57 -21.74 14.46 -15.51
N GLU A 58 -22.85 15.06 -15.92
CA GLU A 58 -23.95 15.41 -15.03
C GLU A 58 -25.28 14.96 -15.65
N ASN A 59 -26.12 14.29 -14.86
CA ASN A 59 -27.47 13.91 -15.28
C ASN A 59 -28.50 15.00 -14.93
N PRO A 60 -29.76 14.91 -15.42
CA PRO A 60 -30.76 15.96 -15.19
C PRO A 60 -31.12 16.24 -13.73
N ILE A 61 -30.87 15.29 -12.82
CA ILE A 61 -31.12 15.46 -11.37
C ILE A 61 -29.90 16.05 -10.64
N GLY A 62 -28.84 16.41 -11.36
CA GLY A 62 -27.63 17.03 -10.83
C GLY A 62 -26.67 16.05 -10.15
N ALA A 63 -26.77 14.76 -10.44
CA ALA A 63 -25.77 13.78 -10.05
C ALA A 63 -24.53 13.96 -10.95
N THR A 64 -23.33 13.97 -10.37
CA THR A 64 -22.11 14.40 -11.10
C THR A 64 -20.96 13.39 -10.98
N GLY A 65 -20.23 13.20 -12.07
CA GLY A 65 -18.93 12.54 -12.10
C GLY A 65 -18.95 11.05 -12.33
N LEU A 66 -17.80 10.42 -12.06
CA LEU A 66 -17.44 9.05 -12.37
C LEU A 66 -18.41 8.01 -11.82
N ILE A 67 -19.08 8.31 -10.71
CA ILE A 67 -20.10 7.43 -10.11
C ILE A 67 -21.43 8.16 -9.85
N GLN A 68 -21.67 9.28 -10.55
CA GLN A 68 -22.90 10.09 -10.42
C GLN A 68 -23.22 10.48 -8.96
N PHE A 69 -22.29 11.19 -8.31
CA PHE A 69 -22.48 11.69 -6.94
C PHE A 69 -23.70 12.63 -6.83
N LEU A 70 -24.69 12.27 -6.01
CA LEU A 70 -25.78 13.16 -5.62
C LEU A 70 -25.28 14.32 -4.76
N LYS A 71 -25.99 15.46 -4.79
CA LYS A 71 -25.66 16.65 -3.97
C LYS A 71 -25.53 16.34 -2.48
N ALA A 72 -26.42 15.51 -1.93
CA ALA A 72 -26.38 15.09 -0.53
C ALA A 72 -25.14 14.23 -0.23
N THR A 73 -24.83 13.26 -1.09
CA THR A 73 -23.63 12.43 -0.98
C THR A 73 -22.36 13.26 -1.06
N ALA A 74 -22.26 14.19 -2.01
CA ALA A 74 -21.12 15.10 -2.13
C ALA A 74 -20.89 15.90 -0.83
N LYS A 75 -21.97 16.38 -0.20
CA LYS A 75 -21.91 17.10 1.08
C LYS A 75 -21.37 16.21 2.22
N ILE A 76 -21.86 14.97 2.34
CA ILE A 76 -21.37 14.00 3.33
C ILE A 76 -19.87 13.73 3.15
N LEU A 77 -19.40 13.68 1.90
CA LEU A 77 -17.98 13.45 1.59
C LEU A 77 -17.09 14.70 1.74
N GLY A 78 -17.66 15.83 2.19
CA GLY A 78 -16.96 17.09 2.42
C GLY A 78 -16.64 17.87 1.15
N THR A 79 -17.50 17.80 0.13
CA THR A 79 -17.35 18.53 -1.14
C THR A 79 -18.71 18.98 -1.69
N THR A 80 -18.75 19.45 -2.94
CA THR A 80 -19.97 19.78 -3.68
C THR A 80 -19.91 19.19 -5.08
N THR A 81 -21.06 19.02 -5.74
CA THR A 81 -21.10 18.58 -7.15
C THR A 81 -20.36 19.55 -8.08
N ASN A 82 -20.44 20.86 -7.82
CA ASN A 82 -19.67 21.86 -8.56
C ASN A 82 -18.15 21.65 -8.43
N LYS A 83 -17.66 21.37 -7.21
CA LYS A 83 -16.23 21.05 -7.00
C LYS A 83 -15.85 19.75 -7.69
N LEU A 84 -16.69 18.72 -7.60
CA LEU A 84 -16.47 17.44 -8.28
C LEU A 84 -16.39 17.61 -9.80
N LYS A 85 -17.22 18.47 -10.38
CA LYS A 85 -17.24 18.78 -11.82
C LYS A 85 -15.94 19.43 -12.31
N SER A 86 -15.29 20.20 -11.46
CA SER A 86 -14.02 20.87 -11.76
C SER A 86 -12.78 19.98 -11.55
N MET A 87 -12.94 18.77 -11.02
CA MET A 87 -11.83 17.85 -10.77
C MET A 87 -11.46 17.06 -12.03
N THR A 88 -10.19 16.70 -12.13
CA THR A 88 -9.74 15.63 -13.02
C THR A 88 -10.31 14.28 -12.57
N ALA A 89 -10.30 13.28 -13.47
CA ALA A 89 -10.76 11.93 -13.15
C ALA A 89 -9.98 11.34 -11.97
N VAL A 90 -8.66 11.54 -11.92
CA VAL A 90 -7.78 11.05 -10.85
C VAL A 90 -8.10 11.72 -9.51
N GLU A 91 -8.30 13.04 -9.48
CA GLU A 91 -8.67 13.74 -8.24
C GLU A 91 -10.03 13.27 -7.70
N GLN A 92 -10.97 13.01 -8.60
CA GLN A 92 -12.31 12.57 -8.24
C GLN A 92 -12.29 11.15 -7.62
N LEU A 93 -11.33 10.29 -7.97
CA LEU A 93 -11.17 8.97 -7.36
C LEU A 93 -10.99 9.01 -5.84
N LYS A 94 -10.43 10.10 -5.28
CA LYS A 94 -10.38 10.29 -3.81
C LYS A 94 -11.77 10.26 -3.17
N TYR A 95 -12.77 10.80 -3.86
CA TYR A 95 -14.15 10.83 -3.39
C TYR A 95 -14.87 9.52 -3.69
N VAL A 96 -14.54 8.86 -4.80
CA VAL A 96 -15.01 7.50 -5.11
C VAL A 96 -14.55 6.55 -4.01
N GLU A 97 -13.29 6.62 -3.61
CA GLU A 97 -12.75 5.81 -2.53
C GLU A 97 -13.45 6.09 -1.20
N LYS A 98 -13.60 7.36 -0.82
CA LYS A 98 -14.32 7.72 0.41
C LYS A 98 -15.76 7.21 0.41
N PHE A 99 -16.43 7.20 -0.73
CA PHE A 99 -17.78 6.67 -0.88
C PHE A 99 -17.83 5.17 -0.62
N PHE A 100 -16.88 4.40 -1.15
CA PHE A 100 -16.82 2.95 -0.98
C PHE A 100 -16.15 2.48 0.32
N SER A 101 -15.35 3.34 0.98
CA SER A 101 -14.56 2.99 2.17
C SER A 101 -15.37 2.34 3.30
N PRO A 102 -16.61 2.75 3.62
CA PRO A 102 -17.44 2.08 4.65
C PRO A 102 -17.77 0.61 4.33
N PHE A 103 -17.56 0.18 3.09
CA PHE A 103 -17.90 -1.14 2.58
C PHE A 103 -16.67 -1.96 2.15
N ALA A 104 -15.45 -1.52 2.49
CA ALA A 104 -14.24 -2.28 2.22
C ALA A 104 -14.36 -3.74 2.72
N GLY A 105 -13.94 -4.70 1.90
CA GLY A 105 -14.10 -6.14 2.16
C GLY A 105 -15.50 -6.72 1.85
N LYS A 106 -16.50 -5.88 1.54
CA LYS A 106 -17.86 -6.30 1.13
C LYS A 106 -18.16 -6.08 -0.35
N LEU A 107 -17.16 -5.66 -1.13
CA LEU A 107 -17.28 -5.28 -2.54
C LEU A 107 -16.70 -6.37 -3.47
N SER A 108 -16.88 -7.64 -3.10
CA SER A 108 -16.26 -8.79 -3.78
C SER A 108 -16.92 -9.20 -5.11
N SER A 109 -18.03 -8.58 -5.49
CA SER A 109 -18.70 -8.79 -6.77
C SER A 109 -19.07 -7.46 -7.46
N LEU A 110 -19.32 -7.51 -8.77
CA LEU A 110 -19.78 -6.36 -9.53
C LEU A 110 -21.14 -5.86 -9.02
N GLU A 111 -22.04 -6.78 -8.67
CA GLU A 111 -23.35 -6.45 -8.11
C GLU A 111 -23.22 -5.70 -6.79
N ALA A 112 -22.29 -6.10 -5.92
CA ALA A 112 -22.05 -5.39 -4.66
C ALA A 112 -21.54 -3.95 -4.92
N VAL A 113 -20.59 -3.78 -5.85
CA VAL A 113 -20.08 -2.45 -6.26
C VAL A 113 -21.20 -1.59 -6.83
N TYR A 114 -21.95 -2.11 -7.81
CA TYR A 114 -22.99 -1.34 -8.50
C TYR A 114 -24.17 -1.01 -7.59
N THR A 115 -24.66 -1.97 -6.80
CA THR A 115 -25.77 -1.71 -5.87
C THR A 115 -25.42 -0.74 -4.76
N THR A 116 -24.14 -0.59 -4.43
CA THR A 116 -23.68 0.45 -3.52
C THR A 116 -23.87 1.84 -4.13
N ILE A 117 -23.64 2.01 -5.43
CA ILE A 117 -23.92 3.26 -6.15
C ILE A 117 -25.43 3.47 -6.28
N LEU A 118 -26.15 2.45 -6.75
CA LEU A 118 -27.59 2.51 -7.04
C LEU A 118 -28.44 2.74 -5.78
N SER A 119 -28.11 2.08 -4.68
CA SER A 119 -28.97 1.98 -3.48
C SER A 119 -28.25 2.29 -2.16
N GLY A 120 -27.00 2.73 -2.21
CA GLY A 120 -26.23 3.15 -1.03
C GLY A 120 -25.67 2.00 -0.17
N SER A 121 -25.86 0.73 -0.55
CA SER A 121 -25.28 -0.41 0.17
C SER A 121 -25.02 -1.62 -0.74
N PRO A 122 -23.99 -2.43 -0.46
CA PRO A 122 -23.69 -3.61 -1.26
C PRO A 122 -24.74 -4.70 -1.04
N LYS A 123 -25.19 -5.32 -2.13
CA LYS A 123 -26.15 -6.44 -2.14
C LYS A 123 -25.52 -7.68 -2.77
N LYS A 124 -25.97 -8.85 -2.30
CA LYS A 124 -25.66 -10.13 -2.95
C LYS A 124 -26.41 -10.23 -4.28
N SER A 125 -25.89 -10.99 -5.24
CA SER A 125 -26.45 -11.08 -6.60
C SER A 125 -27.93 -11.51 -6.63
N ASP A 126 -28.35 -12.39 -5.73
CA ASP A 126 -29.71 -12.93 -5.60
C ASP A 126 -30.64 -12.07 -4.72
N ALA A 127 -30.15 -10.96 -4.16
CA ALA A 127 -30.98 -10.10 -3.34
C ALA A 127 -32.03 -9.39 -4.21
N VAL A 128 -33.30 -9.59 -3.88
CA VAL A 128 -34.43 -8.86 -4.48
C VAL A 128 -34.40 -7.41 -4.01
N LEU A 129 -34.35 -6.49 -4.97
CA LEU A 129 -34.37 -5.05 -4.74
C LEU A 129 -35.81 -4.53 -4.79
N PHE A 130 -36.57 -4.94 -5.80
CA PHE A 130 -37.96 -4.53 -6.01
C PHE A 130 -38.80 -5.71 -6.46
N LYS A 131 -40.10 -5.69 -6.14
CA LYS A 131 -41.06 -6.73 -6.56
C LYS A 131 -42.20 -6.12 -7.34
N VAL A 132 -42.79 -6.91 -8.22
CA VAL A 132 -43.99 -6.51 -8.96
C VAL A 132 -45.05 -5.96 -7.99
N GLY A 133 -45.61 -4.81 -8.36
CA GLY A 133 -46.61 -4.10 -7.55
C GLY A 133 -46.08 -2.95 -6.69
N THR A 134 -44.75 -2.82 -6.47
CA THR A 134 -44.22 -1.64 -5.77
C THR A 134 -44.03 -0.43 -6.71
N PRO A 135 -44.10 0.82 -6.20
CA PRO A 135 -43.81 2.01 -6.99
C PRO A 135 -42.41 1.98 -7.62
N GLU A 136 -41.41 1.48 -6.89
CA GLU A 136 -40.02 1.39 -7.34
C GLU A 136 -39.87 0.41 -8.52
N TYR A 137 -40.60 -0.71 -8.51
CA TYR A 137 -40.60 -1.65 -9.63
C TYR A 137 -41.12 -0.99 -10.91
N LYS A 138 -42.19 -0.19 -10.82
CA LYS A 138 -42.75 0.53 -11.98
C LYS A 138 -41.80 1.58 -12.55
N LEU A 139 -40.95 2.17 -11.71
CA LEU A 139 -39.97 3.18 -12.11
C LEU A 139 -38.67 2.57 -12.67
N ASN A 140 -38.41 1.29 -12.41
CA ASN A 140 -37.19 0.59 -12.81
C ASN A 140 -37.53 -0.60 -13.71
N PRO A 141 -37.66 -0.44 -15.04
CA PRO A 141 -37.96 -1.53 -15.96
C PRO A 141 -36.72 -2.39 -16.22
N LEU A 142 -36.23 -3.08 -15.17
CA LEU A 142 -35.01 -3.88 -15.15
C LEU A 142 -35.28 -5.37 -14.97
N ASP A 143 -36.55 -5.79 -14.86
CA ASP A 143 -36.93 -7.22 -14.85
C ASP A 143 -36.71 -7.79 -16.26
N TRP A 144 -35.54 -8.36 -16.48
CA TRP A 144 -35.09 -8.76 -17.82
C TRP A 144 -35.52 -10.18 -18.18
N ASN A 145 -35.88 -10.99 -17.18
CA ASN A 145 -36.31 -12.38 -17.36
C ASN A 145 -37.84 -12.54 -17.17
N ASN A 146 -38.53 -11.47 -16.78
CA ASN A 146 -39.97 -11.36 -16.56
C ASN A 146 -40.49 -12.35 -15.50
N ASP A 147 -39.75 -12.48 -14.39
CA ASP A 147 -40.13 -13.32 -13.25
C ASP A 147 -40.88 -12.56 -12.14
N GLY A 148 -41.05 -11.24 -12.27
CA GLY A 148 -41.78 -10.39 -11.34
C GLY A 148 -40.94 -9.88 -10.17
N GLU A 149 -39.64 -10.14 -10.15
CA GLU A 149 -38.68 -9.60 -9.21
C GLU A 149 -37.58 -8.82 -9.94
N ILE A 150 -37.01 -7.80 -9.30
CA ILE A 150 -35.79 -7.13 -9.79
C ILE A 150 -34.71 -7.39 -8.76
N THR A 151 -33.80 -8.28 -9.10
CA THR A 151 -32.64 -8.65 -8.29
C THR A 151 -31.45 -7.73 -8.51
N ALA A 152 -30.47 -7.78 -7.60
CA ALA A 152 -29.20 -7.09 -7.78
C ALA A 152 -28.47 -7.52 -9.07
N ARG A 153 -28.59 -8.79 -9.47
CA ARG A 153 -28.04 -9.31 -10.73
C ARG A 153 -28.72 -8.70 -11.96
N GLU A 154 -30.02 -8.48 -11.91
CA GLU A 154 -30.76 -7.83 -13.00
C GLU A 154 -30.38 -6.36 -13.15
N ALA A 155 -30.33 -5.64 -12.02
CA ALA A 155 -29.84 -4.27 -12.00
C ALA A 155 -28.41 -4.16 -12.56
N ALA A 156 -27.54 -5.13 -12.23
CA ALA A 156 -26.16 -5.15 -12.69
C ALA A 156 -25.94 -5.76 -14.09
N THR A 157 -26.95 -6.37 -14.73
CA THR A 157 -26.76 -7.12 -15.99
C THR A 157 -26.16 -6.25 -17.10
N ILE A 158 -26.66 -5.04 -17.27
CA ILE A 158 -26.15 -4.10 -18.27
C ILE A 158 -24.78 -3.54 -17.91
N VAL A 159 -24.44 -3.48 -16.61
CA VAL A 159 -23.12 -3.10 -16.10
C VAL A 159 -22.12 -4.24 -16.34
N SER A 160 -22.53 -5.48 -16.12
CA SER A 160 -21.76 -6.69 -16.40
C SER A 160 -21.44 -6.79 -17.88
N ALA A 161 -22.39 -6.46 -18.76
CA ALA A 161 -22.12 -6.39 -20.19
C ALA A 161 -21.01 -5.37 -20.54
N ARG A 162 -20.84 -4.28 -19.78
CA ARG A 162 -19.75 -3.31 -20.00
C ARG A 162 -18.37 -3.93 -19.87
N LEU A 163 -18.18 -4.93 -18.99
CA LEU A 163 -16.91 -5.65 -18.87
C LEU A 163 -16.47 -6.29 -20.20
N PHE A 164 -17.44 -6.63 -21.05
CA PHE A 164 -17.25 -7.37 -22.30
C PHE A 164 -17.62 -6.53 -23.53
N GLY A 165 -17.38 -5.21 -23.47
CA GLY A 165 -17.58 -4.29 -24.59
C GLY A 165 -19.00 -3.74 -24.74
N GLY A 166 -19.91 -4.05 -23.81
CA GLY A 166 -21.27 -3.51 -23.77
C GLY A 166 -22.33 -4.42 -24.40
N VAL A 167 -23.60 -4.04 -24.24
CA VAL A 167 -24.77 -4.83 -24.67
C VAL A 167 -24.72 -5.19 -26.15
N LYS A 168 -24.43 -4.21 -27.02
CA LYS A 168 -24.36 -4.45 -28.47
C LYS A 168 -23.28 -5.48 -28.84
N THR A 169 -22.14 -5.44 -28.16
CA THR A 169 -21.04 -6.38 -28.37
C THR A 169 -21.43 -7.78 -27.91
N VAL A 170 -22.13 -7.91 -26.79
CA VAL A 170 -22.69 -9.19 -26.31
C VAL A 170 -23.71 -9.74 -27.32
N GLN A 171 -24.65 -8.91 -27.78
CA GLN A 171 -25.65 -9.32 -28.77
C GLN A 171 -25.01 -9.74 -30.09
N GLN A 172 -24.03 -8.98 -30.58
CA GLN A 172 -23.28 -9.34 -31.78
C GLN A 172 -22.54 -10.66 -31.60
N ARG A 173 -21.93 -10.88 -30.43
CA ARG A 173 -21.26 -12.16 -30.16
C ARG A 173 -22.23 -13.34 -30.16
N LEU A 174 -23.44 -13.16 -29.65
CA LEU A 174 -24.49 -14.19 -29.70
C LEU A 174 -24.92 -14.50 -31.14
N LEU A 175 -24.99 -13.49 -32.02
CA LEU A 175 -25.20 -13.69 -33.46
C LEU A 175 -24.03 -14.48 -34.07
N ASP A 176 -22.80 -14.06 -33.80
CA ASP A 176 -21.59 -14.62 -34.42
C ASP A 176 -21.38 -16.10 -34.05
N ILE A 177 -21.76 -16.52 -32.85
CA ILE A 177 -21.70 -17.93 -32.44
C ILE A 177 -22.90 -18.76 -32.94
N GLY A 178 -23.83 -18.15 -33.68
CA GLY A 178 -24.95 -18.82 -34.33
C GLY A 178 -26.06 -19.30 -33.39
N ILE A 179 -26.14 -18.78 -32.15
CA ILE A 179 -27.14 -19.26 -31.18
C ILE A 179 -28.49 -18.52 -31.27
N VAL A 180 -28.49 -17.34 -31.89
CA VAL A 180 -29.69 -16.52 -32.14
C VAL A 180 -30.59 -17.17 -33.19
N PRO A 181 -31.87 -17.49 -32.86
CA PRO A 181 -32.85 -18.01 -33.82
C PRO A 181 -33.05 -17.11 -35.03
N ALA A 182 -33.32 -17.70 -36.21
CA ALA A 182 -33.40 -16.99 -37.49
C ALA A 182 -34.43 -15.84 -37.49
N ASP A 183 -35.57 -16.04 -36.84
CA ASP A 183 -36.66 -15.06 -36.68
C ASP A 183 -36.26 -13.84 -35.84
N LEU A 184 -35.20 -13.95 -35.03
CA LEU A 184 -34.72 -12.90 -34.14
C LEU A 184 -33.45 -12.21 -34.64
N GLN A 185 -32.80 -12.70 -35.71
CA GLN A 185 -31.48 -12.21 -36.12
C GLN A 185 -31.51 -10.74 -36.57
N THR A 186 -32.53 -10.36 -37.34
CA THR A 186 -32.69 -8.99 -37.84
C THR A 186 -32.93 -8.03 -36.69
N GLY A 187 -32.01 -7.07 -36.52
CA GLY A 187 -32.11 -6.07 -35.45
C GLY A 187 -31.76 -6.58 -34.05
N PHE A 188 -31.26 -7.82 -33.90
CA PHE A 188 -30.92 -8.38 -32.58
C PHE A 188 -29.88 -7.56 -31.82
N ALA A 189 -28.84 -7.08 -32.51
CA ALA A 189 -27.75 -6.29 -31.93
C ALA A 189 -28.07 -4.79 -31.94
N ASP A 190 -29.19 -4.42 -31.31
CA ASP A 190 -29.66 -3.04 -31.19
C ASP A 190 -28.99 -2.22 -30.07
N GLY A 191 -28.23 -2.89 -29.20
CA GLY A 191 -27.58 -2.29 -28.04
C GLY A 191 -28.49 -2.08 -26.83
N LYS A 192 -29.72 -2.62 -26.84
CA LYS A 192 -30.67 -2.54 -25.73
C LYS A 192 -30.86 -3.93 -25.11
N TRP A 193 -30.71 -4.02 -23.80
CA TRP A 193 -31.01 -5.27 -23.11
C TRP A 193 -32.51 -5.45 -23.02
N GLY A 194 -33.00 -6.66 -23.24
CA GLY A 194 -34.42 -6.97 -23.23
C GLY A 194 -34.67 -8.48 -23.31
N ILE A 195 -35.94 -8.86 -23.29
CA ILE A 195 -36.36 -10.27 -23.15
C ILE A 195 -35.77 -11.20 -24.21
N ASN A 196 -35.60 -10.72 -25.46
CA ASN A 196 -34.98 -11.51 -26.52
C ASN A 196 -33.49 -11.78 -26.24
N THR A 197 -32.74 -10.77 -25.79
CA THR A 197 -31.35 -10.93 -25.37
C THR A 197 -31.26 -11.92 -24.20
N SER A 198 -32.13 -11.78 -23.18
CA SER A 198 -32.16 -12.67 -22.02
C SER A 198 -32.45 -14.12 -22.40
N ARG A 199 -33.47 -14.35 -23.25
CA ARG A 199 -33.85 -15.69 -23.73
C ARG A 199 -32.73 -16.37 -24.50
N VAL A 200 -32.06 -15.64 -25.40
CA VAL A 200 -30.93 -16.18 -26.17
C VAL A 200 -29.73 -16.44 -25.26
N LEU A 201 -29.45 -15.56 -24.30
CA LEU A 201 -28.36 -15.77 -23.34
C LEU A 201 -28.63 -16.97 -22.43
N ALA A 202 -29.87 -17.19 -21.97
CA ALA A 202 -30.25 -18.37 -21.21
C ALA A 202 -30.00 -19.66 -21.99
N LYS A 203 -30.31 -19.68 -23.29
CA LYS A 203 -29.99 -20.79 -24.20
C LYS A 203 -28.48 -21.00 -24.30
N PHE A 204 -27.70 -19.92 -24.40
CA PHE A 204 -26.24 -19.97 -24.40
C PHE A 204 -25.69 -20.55 -23.11
N GLN A 205 -26.09 -20.02 -21.96
CA GLN A 205 -25.68 -20.51 -20.64
C GLN A 205 -25.96 -21.99 -20.50
N LYS A 206 -27.19 -22.43 -20.84
CA LYS A 206 -27.57 -23.86 -20.84
C LYS A 206 -26.64 -24.69 -21.74
N SER A 207 -26.35 -24.22 -22.95
CA SER A 207 -25.45 -24.92 -23.90
C SER A 207 -24.01 -25.06 -23.41
N ARG A 208 -23.60 -24.24 -22.43
CA ARG A 208 -22.26 -24.26 -21.82
C ARG A 208 -22.25 -24.89 -20.42
N GLY A 209 -23.37 -25.46 -19.96
CA GLY A 209 -23.49 -26.04 -18.62
C GLY A 209 -23.52 -25.00 -17.49
N LEU A 210 -23.81 -23.74 -17.81
CA LEU A 210 -24.00 -22.67 -16.83
C LEU A 210 -25.47 -22.60 -16.39
N ALA A 211 -25.73 -21.92 -15.27
CA ALA A 211 -27.09 -21.60 -14.85
C ALA A 211 -27.78 -20.73 -15.91
N ALA A 212 -28.92 -21.18 -16.44
CA ALA A 212 -29.65 -20.52 -17.52
C ALA A 212 -30.49 -19.33 -17.01
N THR A 213 -29.83 -18.34 -16.42
CA THR A 213 -30.47 -17.17 -15.80
C THR A 213 -31.00 -16.18 -16.83
N GLY A 214 -30.44 -16.17 -18.04
CA GLY A 214 -30.70 -15.13 -19.05
C GLY A 214 -30.10 -13.78 -18.70
N LEU A 215 -29.31 -13.70 -17.63
CA LEU A 215 -28.69 -12.48 -17.13
C LEU A 215 -27.19 -12.52 -17.37
N MET A 216 -26.59 -11.36 -17.60
CA MET A 216 -25.15 -11.26 -17.80
C MET A 216 -24.43 -11.30 -16.47
N ASP A 217 -23.53 -12.26 -16.30
CA ASP A 217 -22.58 -12.34 -15.19
C ASP A 217 -21.17 -12.62 -15.72
N GLU A 218 -20.17 -12.67 -14.83
CA GLU A 218 -18.80 -12.97 -15.21
C GLU A 218 -18.67 -14.34 -15.91
N ALA A 219 -19.39 -15.36 -15.44
CA ALA A 219 -19.29 -16.72 -15.98
C ALA A 219 -19.77 -16.78 -17.44
N ALA A 220 -20.94 -16.20 -17.73
CA ALA A 220 -21.47 -16.07 -19.07
C ALA A 220 -20.55 -15.22 -19.97
N GLY A 221 -20.03 -14.12 -19.43
CA GLY A 221 -19.11 -13.24 -20.15
C GLY A 221 -17.80 -13.92 -20.54
N PHE A 222 -17.12 -14.59 -19.61
CA PHE A 222 -15.90 -15.34 -19.94
C PHE A 222 -16.15 -16.50 -20.91
N ALA A 223 -17.33 -17.12 -20.86
CA ALA A 223 -17.72 -18.13 -21.83
C ALA A 223 -17.96 -17.56 -23.24
N LEU A 224 -18.52 -16.35 -23.35
CA LEU A 224 -18.72 -15.65 -24.63
C LEU A 224 -17.40 -15.08 -25.20
N PHE A 225 -16.55 -14.58 -24.31
CA PHE A 225 -15.30 -13.86 -24.62
C PHE A 225 -14.11 -14.52 -23.91
N PRO A 226 -13.62 -15.68 -24.38
CA PRO A 226 -12.55 -16.42 -23.70
C PRO A 226 -11.20 -15.68 -23.67
N ASN A 227 -11.02 -14.65 -24.51
CA ASN A 227 -9.80 -13.84 -24.60
C ASN A 227 -9.86 -12.54 -23.77
N THR A 228 -10.82 -12.38 -22.85
CA THR A 228 -10.92 -11.22 -21.93
C THR A 228 -9.81 -11.18 -20.90
N LEU A 229 -9.24 -12.34 -20.62
CA LEU A 229 -8.15 -12.50 -19.67
C LEU A 229 -6.82 -12.48 -20.40
N ASN A 230 -5.96 -11.52 -20.08
CA ASN A 230 -4.56 -11.59 -20.46
C ASN A 230 -3.93 -12.70 -19.62
N LYS A 231 -3.42 -13.74 -20.28
CA LYS A 231 -2.58 -14.78 -19.66
C LYS A 231 -1.19 -14.21 -19.33
N THR A 232 -1.15 -13.14 -18.55
CA THR A 232 0.07 -12.69 -17.90
C THR A 232 0.15 -13.36 -16.54
N LYS A 233 1.31 -13.89 -16.19
CA LYS A 233 1.54 -14.43 -14.85
C LYS A 233 1.63 -13.25 -13.89
N THR A 234 0.49 -12.78 -13.36
CA THR A 234 0.53 -11.78 -12.29
C THR A 234 1.15 -12.45 -11.07
N ILE A 235 2.32 -11.95 -10.68
CA ILE A 235 3.09 -12.47 -9.57
C ILE A 235 2.80 -11.55 -8.40
N VAL A 236 2.17 -12.10 -7.36
CA VAL A 236 2.08 -11.45 -6.05
C VAL A 236 2.99 -12.21 -5.10
N LEU A 237 4.05 -11.57 -4.64
CA LEU A 237 4.92 -12.11 -3.60
C LEU A 237 4.52 -11.52 -2.25
N LYS A 238 4.50 -12.38 -1.24
CA LYS A 238 4.12 -12.05 0.13
C LYS A 238 4.96 -12.87 1.10
N ASN A 239 4.87 -12.57 2.40
CA ASN A 239 5.55 -13.36 3.44
C ASN A 239 5.31 -14.87 3.25
N GLY A 240 6.40 -15.65 3.26
CA GLY A 240 6.41 -17.09 2.97
C GLY A 240 6.59 -17.48 1.50
N SER A 241 6.52 -16.54 0.55
CA SER A 241 6.82 -16.81 -0.87
C SER A 241 8.28 -17.21 -1.03
N ARG A 242 8.59 -18.11 -1.98
CA ARG A 242 9.95 -18.60 -2.22
C ARG A 242 10.28 -18.71 -3.71
N GLY A 243 11.56 -18.70 -4.05
CA GLY A 243 12.08 -19.01 -5.38
C GLY A 243 12.66 -17.80 -6.12
N GLU A 244 12.89 -17.97 -7.42
CA GLU A 244 13.67 -17.06 -8.26
C GLU A 244 13.10 -15.64 -8.32
N LEU A 245 11.77 -15.50 -8.28
CA LEU A 245 11.11 -14.20 -8.28
C LEU A 245 11.37 -13.42 -7.00
N VAL A 246 11.50 -14.11 -5.87
CA VAL A 246 11.86 -13.49 -4.59
C VAL A 246 13.31 -13.02 -4.61
N LYS A 247 14.23 -13.79 -5.21
CA LYS A 247 15.63 -13.37 -5.39
C LYS A 247 15.72 -12.09 -6.21
N LYS A 248 15.06 -12.05 -7.38
CA LYS A 248 15.00 -10.85 -8.24
C LYS A 248 14.42 -9.63 -7.52
N LEU A 249 13.39 -9.83 -6.70
CA LEU A 249 12.85 -8.76 -5.85
C LEU A 249 13.90 -8.29 -4.84
N GLN A 250 14.50 -9.22 -4.09
CA GLN A 250 15.51 -8.90 -3.09
C GLN A 250 16.72 -8.17 -3.70
N ASP A 251 17.22 -8.61 -4.85
CA ASP A 251 18.27 -7.93 -5.61
C ASP A 251 17.86 -6.50 -5.96
N SER A 252 16.64 -6.31 -6.47
CA SER A 252 16.13 -4.99 -6.81
C SER A 252 16.01 -4.08 -5.59
N LEU A 253 15.53 -4.60 -4.46
CA LEU A 253 15.45 -3.85 -3.20
C LEU A 253 16.85 -3.50 -2.67
N VAL A 254 17.85 -4.37 -2.86
CA VAL A 254 19.25 -4.08 -2.53
C VAL A 254 19.81 -2.98 -3.43
N THR A 255 19.63 -3.09 -4.74
CA THR A 255 20.08 -2.09 -5.71
C THR A 255 19.47 -0.71 -5.41
N LEU A 256 18.20 -0.66 -5.02
CA LEU A 256 17.51 0.58 -4.66
C LEU A 256 17.81 1.06 -3.23
N GLY A 257 18.48 0.25 -2.40
CA GLY A 257 18.87 0.59 -1.02
C GLY A 257 17.79 0.39 0.04
N TYR A 258 16.70 -0.32 -0.28
CA TYR A 258 15.66 -0.71 0.68
C TYR A 258 16.01 -1.97 1.47
N LEU A 259 17.01 -2.72 1.00
CA LEU A 259 17.50 -3.93 1.62
C LEU A 259 19.03 -3.96 1.53
N LYS A 260 19.69 -4.72 2.40
CA LYS A 260 21.13 -4.98 2.32
C LYS A 260 21.35 -6.47 2.18
N MET A 261 22.35 -6.90 1.41
CA MET A 261 22.67 -8.33 1.24
C MET A 261 22.94 -9.02 2.58
N GLU A 262 23.60 -8.32 3.50
CA GLU A 262 23.86 -8.79 4.87
C GLU A 262 22.59 -9.09 5.67
N ASN A 263 21.51 -8.32 5.45
CA ASN A 263 20.23 -8.55 6.11
C ASN A 263 19.56 -9.81 5.56
N ILE A 264 19.70 -10.07 4.25
CA ILE A 264 19.08 -11.23 3.61
C ILE A 264 19.66 -12.55 4.13
N GLY A 265 20.98 -12.67 4.25
CA GLY A 265 21.65 -13.87 4.75
C GLY A 265 21.13 -15.18 4.12
N GLY A 266 20.87 -16.20 4.94
CA GLY A 266 20.29 -17.48 4.51
C GLY A 266 18.83 -17.41 4.01
N SER A 267 18.19 -16.24 4.04
CA SER A 267 16.81 -16.02 3.56
C SER A 267 16.76 -15.60 2.08
N PHE A 268 17.88 -15.67 1.34
CA PHE A 268 17.91 -15.34 -0.08
C PHE A 268 16.98 -16.27 -0.88
N GLY A 269 16.05 -15.69 -1.62
CA GLY A 269 14.97 -16.42 -2.29
C GLY A 269 13.82 -16.84 -1.39
N THR A 270 13.76 -16.35 -0.14
CA THR A 270 12.60 -16.47 0.76
C THR A 270 12.10 -15.09 1.17
N PHE A 271 10.83 -14.81 0.91
CA PHE A 271 10.19 -13.54 1.25
C PHE A 271 9.82 -13.60 2.73
N GLY A 272 10.73 -13.15 3.59
CA GLY A 272 10.53 -13.05 5.03
C GLY A 272 10.17 -11.63 5.49
N ARG A 273 10.13 -11.42 6.81
CA ARG A 273 9.77 -10.14 7.44
C ARG A 273 10.61 -8.96 6.94
N GLN A 274 11.91 -9.13 6.75
CA GLN A 274 12.77 -8.04 6.27
C GLN A 274 12.48 -7.65 4.82
N THR A 275 12.21 -8.64 3.95
CA THR A 275 11.79 -8.37 2.57
C THR A 275 10.42 -7.68 2.56
N GLN A 276 9.51 -8.10 3.45
CA GLN A 276 8.24 -7.42 3.65
C GLN A 276 8.44 -5.95 4.04
N THR A 277 9.22 -5.68 5.08
CA THR A 277 9.49 -4.29 5.53
C THR A 277 10.15 -3.46 4.43
N ALA A 278 11.09 -4.02 3.66
CA ALA A 278 11.69 -3.32 2.53
C ALA A 278 10.66 -2.97 1.43
N VAL A 279 9.71 -3.88 1.15
CA VAL A 279 8.59 -3.61 0.24
C VAL A 279 7.65 -2.55 0.81
N GLU A 280 7.36 -2.57 2.11
CA GLU A 280 6.51 -1.56 2.77
C GLU A 280 7.12 -0.15 2.68
N ILE A 281 8.43 -0.03 2.88
CA ILE A 281 9.15 1.24 2.73
C ILE A 281 9.14 1.70 1.28
N LEU A 282 9.42 0.79 0.33
CA LEU A 282 9.33 1.10 -1.11
C LEU A 282 7.92 1.62 -1.46
N GLN A 283 6.88 0.91 -1.04
CA GLN A 283 5.47 1.30 -1.26
C GLN A 283 5.18 2.70 -0.73
N LYS A 284 5.63 2.99 0.49
CA LYS A 284 5.49 4.32 1.10
C LYS A 284 6.19 5.39 0.25
N HIS A 285 7.40 5.13 -0.23
CA HIS A 285 8.14 6.07 -1.07
C HIS A 285 7.51 6.25 -2.44
N LEU A 286 6.92 5.19 -3.02
CA LEU A 286 6.15 5.25 -4.27
C LEU A 286 4.77 5.92 -4.11
N GLY A 287 4.37 6.27 -2.89
CA GLY A 287 3.06 6.89 -2.62
C GLY A 287 1.88 5.96 -2.92
N ILE A 288 2.08 4.65 -2.79
CA ILE A 288 1.04 3.62 -2.97
C ILE A 288 0.64 3.00 -1.63
N LEU A 289 -0.38 2.13 -1.64
CA LEU A 289 -0.81 1.42 -0.45
C LEU A 289 0.33 0.55 0.10
N VAL A 290 0.60 0.69 1.39
CA VAL A 290 1.58 -0.13 2.10
C VAL A 290 0.95 -1.46 2.46
N THR A 291 1.01 -2.44 1.56
CA THR A 291 0.43 -3.78 1.74
C THR A 291 1.41 -4.80 2.29
N GLY A 292 2.72 -4.52 2.18
CA GLY A 292 3.79 -5.49 2.42
C GLY A 292 3.83 -6.66 1.44
N LYS A 293 3.03 -6.60 0.37
CA LYS A 293 3.03 -7.56 -0.74
C LYS A 293 3.64 -6.89 -1.97
N PHE A 294 4.44 -7.63 -2.72
CA PHE A 294 5.00 -7.15 -3.99
C PHE A 294 4.10 -7.60 -5.14
N SER A 295 3.63 -6.66 -5.95
CA SER A 295 2.68 -6.87 -7.04
C SER A 295 3.18 -6.27 -8.36
N ALA A 296 2.30 -6.22 -9.37
CA ALA A 296 2.60 -5.58 -10.65
C ALA A 296 2.83 -4.07 -10.53
N ILE A 297 2.27 -3.41 -9.51
CA ILE A 297 2.40 -1.97 -9.26
C ILE A 297 3.86 -1.64 -8.92
N GLU A 298 4.42 -2.32 -7.92
CA GLU A 298 5.82 -2.17 -7.52
C GLU A 298 6.76 -2.61 -8.63
N GLN A 299 6.44 -3.72 -9.33
CA GLN A 299 7.23 -4.20 -10.45
C GLN A 299 7.36 -3.14 -11.55
N LYS A 300 6.25 -2.52 -11.98
CA LYS A 300 6.26 -1.44 -13.00
C LYS A 300 7.13 -0.26 -12.57
N ALA A 301 7.08 0.12 -11.29
CA ALA A 301 7.92 1.19 -10.75
C ALA A 301 9.41 0.80 -10.76
N ILE A 302 9.76 -0.39 -10.28
CA ILE A 302 11.14 -0.90 -10.30
C ILE A 302 11.69 -0.97 -11.73
N ASP A 303 10.89 -1.48 -12.68
CA ASP A 303 11.29 -1.59 -14.08
C ASP A 303 11.53 -0.21 -14.70
N SER A 304 10.68 0.77 -14.37
CA SER A 304 10.84 2.17 -14.80
C SER A 304 12.13 2.79 -14.25
N ILE A 305 12.47 2.53 -12.98
CA ILE A 305 13.71 3.01 -12.35
C ILE A 305 14.94 2.36 -13.00
N LYS A 306 14.88 1.05 -13.28
CA LYS A 306 15.97 0.31 -13.94
C LYS A 306 16.21 0.77 -15.36
N ALA A 307 15.16 1.11 -16.09
CA ALA A 307 15.27 1.66 -17.45
C ALA A 307 15.80 3.09 -17.49
N GLY A 308 15.82 3.80 -16.35
CA GLY A 308 16.15 5.20 -16.26
C GLY A 308 14.93 6.08 -16.56
N ILE A 309 14.56 6.91 -15.58
CA ILE A 309 13.41 7.80 -15.71
C ILE A 309 13.89 9.12 -16.29
N ALA A 310 13.39 9.44 -17.48
CA ALA A 310 13.74 10.63 -18.24
C ALA A 310 12.50 11.16 -18.98
N LYS A 311 12.71 12.18 -19.83
CA LYS A 311 11.66 12.73 -20.69
C LYS A 311 10.96 11.65 -21.50
N GLY A 312 9.63 11.67 -21.48
CA GLY A 312 8.77 10.70 -22.19
C GLY A 312 8.50 9.41 -21.41
N ASN A 313 9.04 9.23 -20.20
CA ASN A 313 8.67 8.09 -19.35
C ASN A 313 7.16 8.14 -19.02
N PRO A 314 6.40 7.05 -19.25
CA PRO A 314 4.94 7.06 -19.08
C PRO A 314 4.48 6.91 -17.62
N ASN A 315 5.39 6.62 -16.68
CA ASN A 315 5.06 6.38 -15.28
C ASN A 315 4.88 7.69 -14.51
N SER A 316 3.80 8.41 -14.80
CA SER A 316 3.53 9.73 -14.22
C SER A 316 3.42 9.70 -12.69
N GLN A 317 2.83 8.67 -12.08
CA GLN A 317 2.85 8.52 -10.62
C GLN A 317 4.27 8.54 -10.03
N LEU A 318 5.19 7.78 -10.61
CA LEU A 318 6.58 7.75 -10.16
C LEU A 318 7.27 9.11 -10.37
N ILE A 319 6.95 9.79 -11.47
CA ILE A 319 7.44 11.15 -11.75
C ILE A 319 6.94 12.14 -10.69
N LYS A 320 5.66 12.09 -10.31
CA LYS A 320 5.07 12.94 -9.24
C LYS A 320 5.81 12.75 -7.92
N VAL A 321 6.09 11.50 -7.57
CA VAL A 321 6.85 11.14 -6.37
C VAL A 321 8.27 11.71 -6.41
N ILE A 322 8.96 11.64 -7.56
CA ILE A 322 10.28 12.25 -7.77
C ILE A 322 10.23 13.78 -7.64
N GLN A 323 9.29 14.43 -8.32
CA GLN A 323 9.10 15.88 -8.28
C GLN A 323 8.83 16.37 -6.85
N ASN A 324 7.90 15.73 -6.14
CA ASN A 324 7.62 16.05 -4.74
C ASN A 324 8.85 15.88 -3.85
N ARG A 325 9.67 14.85 -4.10
CA ARG A 325 10.92 14.64 -3.37
C ARG A 325 11.95 15.72 -3.69
N LEU A 326 12.10 16.11 -4.95
CA LEU A 326 13.00 17.20 -5.36
C LEU A 326 12.59 18.55 -4.74
N VAL A 327 11.29 18.82 -4.64
CA VAL A 327 10.78 19.99 -3.91
C VAL A 327 11.15 19.93 -2.43
N LYS A 328 10.89 18.79 -1.78
CA LYS A 328 11.27 18.60 -0.36
C LYS A 328 12.77 18.78 -0.13
N LEU A 329 13.59 18.38 -1.09
CA LEU A 329 15.05 18.52 -1.06
C LEU A 329 15.54 19.88 -1.58
N LYS A 330 14.64 20.81 -1.93
CA LYS A 330 14.93 22.16 -2.42
C LYS A 330 15.70 22.22 -3.75
N PHE A 331 15.67 21.14 -4.55
CA PHE A 331 16.22 21.14 -5.92
C PHE A 331 15.20 21.59 -6.97
N MET A 332 13.94 21.72 -6.57
CA MET A 332 12.82 22.20 -7.39
C MET A 332 11.88 23.03 -6.51
N THR A 333 11.15 23.97 -7.10
CA THR A 333 10.10 24.76 -6.44
C THR A 333 8.72 24.19 -6.75
N GLN A 334 7.72 24.53 -5.93
CA GLN A 334 6.35 24.10 -6.22
C GLN A 334 5.84 24.67 -7.56
N ALA A 335 6.16 25.92 -7.88
CA ALA A 335 5.77 26.54 -9.14
C ALA A 335 6.36 25.83 -10.37
N GLU A 336 7.62 25.37 -10.30
CA GLU A 336 8.22 24.56 -11.37
C GLU A 336 7.51 23.22 -11.52
N VAL A 337 7.11 22.59 -10.41
CA VAL A 337 6.34 21.33 -10.44
C VAL A 337 4.96 21.54 -11.03
N ASP A 338 4.27 22.62 -10.65
CA ASP A 338 2.91 22.92 -11.11
C ASP A 338 2.85 23.14 -12.63
N SER A 339 3.95 23.58 -13.25
CA SER A 339 4.07 23.72 -14.71
C SER A 339 4.12 22.39 -15.48
N GLY A 340 4.29 21.25 -14.80
CA GLY A 340 4.45 19.94 -15.41
C GLY A 340 4.37 18.77 -14.43
N TYR A 341 3.38 18.77 -13.53
CA TYR A 341 3.28 17.74 -12.47
C TYR A 341 2.95 16.37 -13.06
N GLY A 342 3.79 15.37 -12.76
CA GLY A 342 3.73 14.03 -13.35
C GLY A 342 4.34 13.92 -14.74
N ILE A 343 4.89 15.01 -15.29
CA ILE A 343 5.59 15.02 -16.57
C ILE A 343 7.08 15.26 -16.30
N PHE A 344 7.94 14.36 -16.77
CA PHE A 344 9.38 14.54 -16.68
C PHE A 344 9.84 15.50 -17.78
N GLY A 345 9.60 16.80 -17.57
CA GLY A 345 9.95 17.88 -18.49
C GLY A 345 11.34 18.46 -18.24
N LEU A 346 11.68 19.53 -18.96
CA LEU A 346 12.97 20.22 -18.86
C LEU A 346 13.28 20.69 -17.44
N GLN A 347 12.27 21.16 -16.69
CA GLN A 347 12.45 21.61 -15.31
C GLN A 347 12.80 20.45 -14.37
N THR A 348 12.14 19.30 -14.53
CA THR A 348 12.44 18.09 -13.75
C THR A 348 13.83 17.56 -14.09
N GLU A 349 14.20 17.51 -15.37
CA GLU A 349 15.54 17.12 -15.79
C GLU A 349 16.62 18.04 -15.19
N ALA A 350 16.42 19.36 -15.26
CA ALA A 350 17.34 20.33 -14.68
C ALA A 350 17.46 20.18 -13.15
N ALA A 351 16.34 19.94 -12.45
CA ALA A 351 16.34 19.68 -11.01
C ALA A 351 17.09 18.38 -10.66
N VAL A 352 16.92 17.32 -11.45
CA VAL A 352 17.65 16.06 -11.28
C VAL A 352 19.15 16.25 -11.51
N LYS A 353 19.56 17.01 -12.54
CA LYS A 353 20.96 17.36 -12.78
C LYS A 353 21.57 18.13 -11.59
N LYS A 354 20.88 19.15 -11.09
CA LYS A 354 21.29 19.90 -9.88
C LYS A 354 21.45 18.98 -8.68
N PHE A 355 20.49 18.07 -8.47
CA PHE A 355 20.54 17.07 -7.42
C PHE A 355 21.77 16.17 -7.61
N GLN A 356 21.93 15.52 -8.77
CA GLN A 356 23.04 14.61 -9.05
C GLN A 356 24.40 15.27 -8.79
N ARG A 357 24.61 16.48 -9.30
CA ARG A 357 25.82 17.27 -9.05
C ARG A 357 26.07 17.49 -7.56
N ALA A 358 25.05 17.91 -6.80
CA ALA A 358 25.14 18.14 -5.35
C ALA A 358 25.31 16.84 -4.52
N ASN A 359 25.23 15.68 -5.16
CA ASN A 359 25.42 14.36 -4.55
C ASN A 359 26.69 13.66 -5.05
N GLY A 360 27.50 14.30 -5.91
CA GLY A 360 28.67 13.65 -6.53
C GLY A 360 28.29 12.51 -7.48
N LEU A 361 27.08 12.51 -8.03
CA LEU A 361 26.62 11.55 -9.03
C LEU A 361 26.86 12.09 -10.45
N GLN A 362 26.87 11.20 -11.44
CA GLN A 362 26.87 11.60 -12.84
C GLN A 362 25.65 12.47 -13.17
N GLU A 363 25.89 13.65 -13.74
CA GLU A 363 24.87 14.63 -14.10
C GLU A 363 24.13 14.27 -15.40
N SER A 364 23.55 13.07 -15.46
CA SER A 364 22.83 12.59 -16.64
C SER A 364 21.48 13.27 -16.83
N GLY A 365 20.87 13.79 -15.75
CA GLY A 365 19.48 14.22 -15.73
C GLY A 365 18.47 13.08 -15.77
N ILE A 366 18.93 11.84 -15.73
CA ILE A 366 18.12 10.62 -15.74
C ILE A 366 18.09 10.04 -14.32
N VAL A 367 16.90 9.73 -13.82
CA VAL A 367 16.77 9.07 -12.51
C VAL A 367 16.89 7.55 -12.68
N GLU A 368 18.13 7.06 -12.61
CA GLU A 368 18.47 5.64 -12.56
C GLU A 368 18.47 5.13 -11.11
N ALA A 369 18.71 3.84 -10.90
CA ALA A 369 18.67 3.22 -9.57
C ALA A 369 19.56 3.92 -8.51
N VAL A 370 20.78 4.34 -8.87
CA VAL A 370 21.68 5.05 -7.94
C VAL A 370 21.13 6.44 -7.60
N SER A 371 20.57 7.16 -8.58
CA SER A 371 19.95 8.47 -8.36
C SER A 371 18.66 8.34 -7.56
N PHE A 372 17.83 7.33 -7.82
CA PHE A 372 16.63 7.02 -7.06
C PHE A 372 16.95 6.65 -5.61
N LYS A 373 17.94 5.78 -5.39
CA LYS A 373 18.49 5.47 -4.07
C LYS A 373 18.92 6.74 -3.35
N ASN A 374 19.65 7.65 -3.99
CA ASN A 374 20.04 8.90 -3.35
C ASN A 374 18.84 9.86 -3.16
N LEU A 375 17.82 9.86 -4.01
CA LEU A 375 16.66 10.73 -3.83
C LEU A 375 15.84 10.31 -2.61
N PHE A 376 15.53 9.02 -2.50
CA PHE A 376 14.58 8.50 -1.52
C PHE A 376 15.24 7.88 -0.29
N ASN A 377 16.45 7.36 -0.48
CA ASN A 377 17.28 6.74 0.54
C ASN A 377 18.58 7.53 0.80
N ARG A 378 18.71 8.80 0.35
CA ARG A 378 19.59 9.74 1.07
C ARG A 378 19.02 9.91 2.46
N ILE A 379 19.81 9.41 3.41
CA ILE A 379 20.14 10.14 4.62
C ILE A 379 20.42 11.59 4.22
N LEU A 380 19.49 12.50 4.54
CA LEU A 380 19.78 13.93 4.47
C LEU A 380 20.94 14.20 5.44
N PRO A 381 21.99 14.92 5.03
CA PRO A 381 22.90 15.51 5.99
C PRO A 381 22.18 16.69 6.63
N ASP A 382 21.44 16.43 7.71
CA ASP A 382 21.46 17.33 8.86
C ASP A 382 20.97 16.63 10.15
N LYS A 383 21.78 16.82 11.18
CA LYS A 383 21.67 16.42 12.59
C LYS A 383 20.25 16.08 13.08
N THR A 384 19.96 14.79 13.24
CA THR A 384 19.25 14.21 14.40
C THR A 384 19.30 12.68 14.32
N ALA A 385 20.31 12.09 14.95
CA ALA A 385 20.42 10.78 15.63
C ALA A 385 19.72 9.48 15.13
N GLU A 386 19.00 9.43 14.01
CA GLU A 386 18.33 8.20 13.53
C GLU A 386 19.00 7.52 12.33
N SER A 387 19.98 8.14 11.65
CA SER A 387 20.49 7.61 10.36
C SER A 387 21.70 6.68 10.40
N ASP A 388 22.40 6.56 11.54
CA ASP A 388 23.72 5.89 11.58
C ASP A 388 23.70 4.54 12.29
N SER A 389 22.50 3.98 12.51
CA SER A 389 22.39 2.67 13.16
C SER A 389 22.64 1.51 12.18
N PHE A 390 23.47 0.56 12.59
CA PHE A 390 23.83 -0.64 11.83
C PHE A 390 23.69 -1.89 12.71
N PRO A 391 23.51 -3.09 12.10
CA PRO A 391 23.59 -4.34 12.85
C PRO A 391 24.92 -4.44 13.57
N ALA A 392 24.86 -4.63 14.89
CA ALA A 392 26.05 -4.76 15.71
C ALA A 392 26.91 -5.92 15.20
N LYS A 393 28.23 -5.73 15.23
CA LYS A 393 29.21 -6.77 14.91
C LYS A 393 30.01 -7.11 16.15
N ASP A 394 30.55 -8.32 16.17
CA ASP A 394 31.52 -8.71 17.19
C ASP A 394 32.74 -7.77 17.13
N GLY A 395 33.28 -7.44 18.29
CA GLY A 395 34.55 -6.76 18.42
C GLY A 395 35.65 -7.70 18.86
N GLU A 396 36.85 -7.18 19.06
CA GLU A 396 38.00 -7.96 19.52
C GLU A 396 37.70 -8.61 20.88
N HIS A 397 37.17 -7.85 21.83
CA HIS A 397 36.92 -8.26 23.22
C HIS A 397 35.45 -8.36 23.62
N TYR A 398 34.53 -8.30 22.66
CA TYR A 398 33.10 -8.55 22.90
C TYR A 398 32.42 -9.26 21.75
N SER A 399 31.37 -9.99 22.06
CA SER A 399 30.44 -10.55 21.08
C SER A 399 29.06 -9.91 21.24
N VAL A 400 28.29 -9.88 20.16
CA VAL A 400 26.94 -9.32 20.14
C VAL A 400 25.92 -10.42 19.84
N VAL A 401 24.84 -10.45 20.60
CA VAL A 401 23.70 -11.31 20.26
C VAL A 401 23.10 -10.85 18.94
N SER A 402 22.69 -11.82 18.11
CA SER A 402 22.10 -11.56 16.80
C SER A 402 20.93 -10.57 16.88
N GLY A 403 20.92 -9.61 15.96
CA GLY A 403 19.82 -8.66 15.80
C GLY A 403 19.93 -7.39 16.64
N ILE A 404 21.04 -7.13 17.34
CA ILE A 404 21.29 -5.86 18.02
C ILE A 404 21.64 -4.76 17.00
N LEU A 405 21.26 -3.51 17.28
CA LEU A 405 21.73 -2.33 16.53
C LEU A 405 22.75 -1.55 17.35
N MET A 406 23.70 -0.93 16.67
CA MET A 406 24.65 0.04 17.23
C MET A 406 24.67 1.28 16.36
N ILE A 407 25.09 2.41 16.93
CA ILE A 407 25.54 3.59 16.18
C ILE A 407 27.07 3.68 16.33
N GLU A 408 27.76 4.40 15.45
CA GLU A 408 29.24 4.42 15.41
C GLU A 408 29.86 4.77 16.77
N ASN A 409 29.38 5.83 17.41
CA ASN A 409 29.83 6.25 18.73
C ASN A 409 29.60 5.17 19.81
N LEU A 410 28.43 4.52 19.79
CA LEU A 410 28.11 3.47 20.75
C LEU A 410 29.01 2.25 20.56
N GLN A 411 29.31 1.88 19.32
CA GLN A 411 30.20 0.75 19.05
C GLN A 411 31.63 1.03 19.52
N ALA A 412 32.14 2.25 19.30
CA ALA A 412 33.45 2.66 19.76
C ALA A 412 33.55 2.59 21.30
N LYS A 413 32.58 3.17 22.02
CA LYS A 413 32.54 3.11 23.49
C LYS A 413 32.32 1.69 24.02
N THR A 414 31.55 0.86 23.30
CA THR A 414 31.39 -0.56 23.64
C THR A 414 32.71 -1.31 23.52
N ALA A 415 33.49 -1.04 22.48
CA ALA A 415 34.83 -1.59 22.31
C ALA A 415 35.75 -1.15 23.46
N GLU A 416 35.77 0.13 23.80
CA GLU A 416 36.56 0.66 24.92
C GLU A 416 36.23 -0.02 26.25
N VAL A 417 34.93 -0.16 26.58
CA VAL A 417 34.49 -0.88 27.79
C VAL A 417 34.93 -2.35 27.75
N ALA A 418 34.84 -2.99 26.59
CA ALA A 418 35.25 -4.37 26.41
C ALA A 418 36.75 -4.56 26.56
N ASP A 419 37.56 -3.65 26.01
CA ASP A 419 39.02 -3.66 26.11
C ASP A 419 39.46 -3.45 27.56
N ASN A 420 38.85 -2.47 28.26
CA ASN A 420 39.09 -2.23 29.68
C ASN A 420 38.71 -3.45 30.53
N TYR A 421 37.57 -4.09 30.24
CA TYR A 421 37.13 -5.28 30.96
C TYR A 421 38.04 -6.49 30.70
N PHE A 422 38.47 -6.67 29.45
CA PHE A 422 39.40 -7.73 29.06
C PHE A 422 40.76 -7.54 29.71
N ALA A 423 41.28 -6.32 29.80
CA ALA A 423 42.53 -6.01 30.50
C ALA A 423 42.47 -6.38 32.00
N ILE A 424 41.28 -6.31 32.63
CA ILE A 424 41.09 -6.67 34.04
C ILE A 424 40.93 -8.18 34.24
N THR A 425 40.31 -8.88 33.29
CA THR A 425 39.77 -10.24 33.53
C THR A 425 40.23 -11.32 32.55
N GLY A 426 40.83 -10.94 31.42
CA GLY A 426 41.11 -11.83 30.28
C GLY A 426 39.85 -12.40 29.62
N SER A 427 38.65 -11.91 29.95
CA SER A 427 37.37 -12.44 29.48
C SER A 427 36.65 -11.46 28.56
N LYS A 428 35.96 -11.98 27.53
CA LYS A 428 35.17 -11.17 26.60
C LYS A 428 33.78 -10.84 27.16
N LEU A 429 33.23 -9.70 26.75
CA LEU A 429 31.85 -9.33 27.06
C LEU A 429 30.84 -9.94 26.05
N ILE A 430 29.60 -10.14 26.50
CA ILE A 430 28.48 -10.52 25.63
C ILE A 430 27.44 -9.41 25.71
N VAL A 431 27.33 -8.64 24.63
CA VAL A 431 26.37 -7.56 24.48
C VAL A 431 25.04 -8.14 24.02
N THR A 432 23.97 -7.87 24.77
CA THR A 432 22.62 -8.41 24.55
C THR A 432 21.63 -7.36 24.05
N SER A 433 22.01 -6.07 24.08
CA SER A 433 21.20 -4.95 23.58
C SER A 433 22.11 -3.74 23.30
N GLY A 434 21.66 -2.84 22.44
CA GLY A 434 22.39 -1.64 22.00
C GLY A 434 21.42 -0.51 21.67
N TYR A 435 21.65 0.22 20.58
CA TYR A 435 20.70 1.24 20.12
C TYR A 435 19.30 0.62 19.88
N ARG A 436 18.26 1.26 20.44
CA ARG A 436 16.86 0.83 20.27
C ARG A 436 16.03 1.97 19.68
N PRO A 437 15.68 1.92 18.38
CA PRO A 437 14.70 2.84 17.81
C PRO A 437 13.30 2.64 18.42
N PRO A 438 12.36 3.58 18.19
CA PRO A 438 11.06 3.60 18.87
C PRO A 438 10.25 2.29 18.79
N ASP A 439 10.29 1.58 17.66
CA ASP A 439 9.61 0.30 17.46
C ASP A 439 10.17 -0.81 18.36
N ARG A 440 11.50 -0.87 18.48
CA ARG A 440 12.19 -1.85 19.35
C ARG A 440 12.05 -1.50 20.81
N GLN A 441 12.10 -0.21 21.14
CA GLN A 441 11.88 0.27 22.50
C GLN A 441 10.45 -0.03 22.98
N ALA A 442 9.44 0.21 22.13
CA ALA A 442 8.05 -0.14 22.43
C ALA A 442 7.88 -1.65 22.66
N SER A 443 8.47 -2.47 21.80
CA SER A 443 8.43 -3.93 21.93
C SER A 443 9.12 -4.42 23.22
N ALA A 444 10.25 -3.82 23.58
CA ALA A 444 10.99 -4.15 24.81
C ALA A 444 10.18 -3.79 26.07
N ILE A 445 9.55 -2.61 26.09
CA ILE A 445 8.64 -2.20 27.18
C ILE A 445 7.45 -3.15 27.26
N TYR A 446 6.83 -3.48 26.12
CA TYR A 446 5.68 -4.39 26.08
C TYR A 446 6.02 -5.77 26.65
N ASN A 447 7.15 -6.36 26.25
CA ASN A 447 7.58 -7.67 26.76
C ASN A 447 7.80 -7.62 28.28
N LYS A 448 8.45 -6.57 28.80
CA LYS A 448 8.60 -6.40 30.25
C LYS A 448 7.25 -6.20 30.95
N LEU A 449 6.29 -5.51 30.34
CA LEU A 449 4.95 -5.33 30.90
C LEU A 449 4.19 -6.66 31.03
N VAL A 450 4.34 -7.53 30.04
CA VAL A 450 3.71 -8.87 30.05
C VAL A 450 4.34 -9.76 31.12
N ILE A 451 5.66 -9.67 31.34
CA ILE A 451 6.40 -10.53 32.26
C ILE A 451 6.34 -10.03 33.70
N GLU A 452 6.58 -8.74 33.91
CA GLU A 452 6.82 -8.15 35.24
C GLU A 452 5.65 -7.29 35.74
N GLY A 453 4.69 -6.96 34.87
CA GLY A 453 3.55 -6.13 35.20
C GLY A 453 3.85 -4.62 35.24
N GLU A 454 2.77 -3.84 35.19
CA GLU A 454 2.85 -2.37 35.03
C GLU A 454 3.57 -1.67 36.18
N ALA A 455 3.28 -2.03 37.43
CA ALA A 455 3.90 -1.41 38.61
C ALA A 455 5.42 -1.57 38.61
N LYS A 456 5.91 -2.77 38.26
CA LYS A 456 7.34 -3.05 38.18
C LYS A 456 7.99 -2.29 37.05
N VAL A 457 7.43 -2.33 35.84
CA VAL A 457 7.95 -1.58 34.68
C VAL A 457 8.01 -0.09 34.98
N ARG A 458 6.92 0.49 35.52
CA ARG A 458 6.90 1.91 35.90
C ARG A 458 8.02 2.26 36.88
N SER A 459 8.36 1.36 37.81
CA SER A 459 9.42 1.61 38.80
C SER A 459 10.82 1.74 38.16
N LEU A 460 11.09 1.02 37.06
CA LEU A 460 12.40 0.98 36.40
C LEU A 460 12.75 2.28 35.66
N TYR A 461 11.75 2.97 35.10
CA TYR A 461 11.99 4.17 34.30
C TYR A 461 12.13 5.42 35.16
N LYS A 462 13.21 6.19 34.97
CA LYS A 462 13.47 7.45 35.71
C LYS A 462 12.40 8.51 35.46
N ASN A 463 12.03 8.72 34.19
CA ASN A 463 11.00 9.70 33.81
C ASN A 463 9.60 9.08 33.93
N LYS A 464 8.94 9.32 35.08
CA LYS A 464 7.61 8.77 35.37
C LYS A 464 6.53 9.28 34.40
N SER A 465 6.58 10.55 34.03
CA SER A 465 5.62 11.13 33.07
C SER A 465 5.73 10.48 31.69
N ALA A 466 6.96 10.28 31.18
CA ALA A 466 7.17 9.66 29.87
C ALA A 466 6.70 8.19 29.85
N ILE A 467 7.00 7.40 30.89
CA ILE A 467 6.51 6.02 30.95
C ILE A 467 5.00 5.97 31.15
N ASP A 468 4.39 6.88 31.90
CA ASP A 468 2.93 6.92 32.10
C ASP A 468 2.16 7.18 30.79
N GLU A 469 2.71 7.98 29.86
CA GLU A 469 2.16 8.13 28.50
C GLU A 469 2.17 6.80 27.74
N VAL A 470 3.28 6.06 27.81
CA VAL A 470 3.44 4.74 27.15
C VAL A 470 2.50 3.70 27.78
N LEU A 471 2.38 3.69 29.11
CA LEU A 471 1.48 2.80 29.84
C LEU A 471 0.01 3.10 29.53
N THR A 472 -0.33 4.37 29.30
CA THR A 472 -1.67 4.76 28.87
C THR A 472 -2.00 4.15 27.51
N ALA A 473 -1.07 4.23 26.54
CA ALA A 473 -1.23 3.57 25.24
C ALA A 473 -1.32 2.04 25.34
N PHE A 474 -0.54 1.42 26.23
CA PHE A 474 -0.63 0.00 26.52
C PHE A 474 -2.00 -0.39 27.08
N ARG A 475 -2.46 0.31 28.13
CA ARG A 475 -3.75 0.05 28.79
C ARG A 475 -4.93 0.16 27.84
N ALA A 476 -4.93 1.18 26.97
CA ALA A 476 -5.99 1.41 25.99
C ALA A 476 -6.13 0.27 24.96
N ASN A 477 -5.08 -0.53 24.76
CA ASN A 477 -5.01 -1.59 23.76
C ASN A 477 -4.73 -2.97 24.39
N LYS A 478 -5.03 -3.12 25.69
CA LYS A 478 -4.81 -4.36 26.44
C LYS A 478 -5.62 -5.50 25.81
N GLY A 479 -4.95 -6.59 25.47
CA GLY A 479 -5.55 -7.76 24.80
C GLY A 479 -5.27 -7.85 23.29
N ASN A 480 -4.70 -6.80 22.67
CA ASN A 480 -4.20 -6.86 21.29
C ASN A 480 -2.71 -6.46 21.22
N PRO A 481 -1.78 -7.44 21.24
CA PRO A 481 -0.33 -7.17 21.31
C PRO A 481 0.18 -6.26 20.19
N ALA A 482 -0.26 -6.49 18.96
CA ALA A 482 0.23 -5.73 17.80
C ALA A 482 -0.21 -4.26 17.87
N VAL A 483 -1.48 -4.01 18.23
CA VAL A 483 -2.02 -2.65 18.35
C VAL A 483 -1.43 -1.93 19.55
N ALA A 484 -1.21 -2.62 20.67
CA ALA A 484 -0.58 -2.06 21.85
C ALA A 484 0.86 -1.61 21.57
N VAL A 485 1.68 -2.46 20.96
CA VAL A 485 3.07 -2.12 20.59
C VAL A 485 3.12 -0.95 19.62
N GLU A 486 2.23 -0.92 18.63
CA GLU A 486 2.15 0.18 17.66
C GLU A 486 1.71 1.51 18.31
N ALA A 487 0.74 1.48 19.22
CA ALA A 487 0.32 2.67 19.96
C ALA A 487 1.44 3.18 20.89
N MET A 488 2.13 2.27 21.58
CA MET A 488 3.31 2.59 22.39
C MET A 488 4.44 3.19 21.55
N ARG A 489 4.71 2.64 20.35
CA ARG A 489 5.70 3.17 19.40
C ARG A 489 5.40 4.63 19.05
N LYS A 490 4.15 4.94 18.67
CA LYS A 490 3.74 6.31 18.34
C LYS A 490 3.92 7.29 19.50
N VAL A 491 3.64 6.87 20.73
CA VAL A 491 3.93 7.69 21.92
C VAL A 491 5.41 7.98 22.03
N ILE A 492 6.27 6.97 21.89
CA ILE A 492 7.73 7.15 21.97
C ILE A 492 8.24 8.04 20.83
N GLU A 493 7.71 7.91 19.62
CA GLU A 493 8.02 8.79 18.49
C GLU A 493 7.62 10.25 18.75
N ASN A 494 6.44 10.47 19.34
CA ASN A 494 6.02 11.80 19.75
C ASN A 494 6.89 12.36 20.87
N GLN A 495 7.38 11.52 21.80
CA GLN A 495 8.29 11.94 22.86
C GLN A 495 9.64 12.41 22.31
N ILE A 496 10.21 11.71 21.33
CA ILE A 496 11.50 12.11 20.73
C ILE A 496 11.38 13.32 19.79
N THR A 497 10.20 13.55 19.20
CA THR A 497 9.99 14.64 18.22
C THR A 497 9.41 15.91 18.83
N ARG A 498 8.90 15.88 20.07
CA ARG A 498 8.40 17.09 20.76
C ARG A 498 9.53 18.05 21.10
N GLN A 499 9.18 19.31 21.39
CA GLN A 499 10.16 20.33 21.80
C GLN A 499 9.83 20.84 23.22
N PRO A 500 10.73 20.65 24.22
CA PRO A 500 11.99 19.92 24.13
C PRO A 500 11.78 18.39 24.03
N PRO A 501 12.67 17.65 23.34
CA PRO A 501 12.53 16.21 23.18
C PRO A 501 12.67 15.51 24.52
N VAL A 502 11.94 14.41 24.69
CA VAL A 502 12.05 13.57 25.87
C VAL A 502 12.36 12.15 25.47
N PHE A 503 13.45 11.65 26.03
CA PHE A 503 13.90 10.28 25.82
C PHE A 503 13.55 9.47 27.06
N ILE A 504 12.66 8.51 26.88
CA ILE A 504 12.26 7.60 27.97
C ILE A 504 13.40 6.63 28.35
N SER A 505 14.39 6.43 27.47
CA SER A 505 15.54 5.53 27.68
C SER A 505 16.77 6.01 26.92
N ASN A 506 17.96 5.80 27.50
CA ASN A 506 19.24 6.10 26.85
C ASN A 506 19.55 5.20 25.64
N HIS A 507 18.88 4.06 25.50
CA HIS A 507 18.98 3.25 24.27
C HIS A 507 18.42 3.97 23.04
N LEU A 508 17.47 4.91 23.20
CA LEU A 508 16.95 5.73 22.10
C LEU A 508 17.95 6.78 21.63
N LEU A 509 18.94 7.12 22.47
CA LEU A 509 20.02 8.05 22.15
C LEU A 509 21.25 7.35 21.60
N GLY A 510 21.27 6.01 21.64
CA GLY A 510 22.47 5.24 21.33
C GLY A 510 23.58 5.44 22.38
N ASN A 511 23.20 5.70 23.63
CA ASN A 511 24.13 5.89 24.75
C ASN A 511 24.00 4.75 25.77
N ALA A 512 23.49 3.59 25.36
CA ALA A 512 23.36 2.46 26.27
C ALA A 512 23.48 1.10 25.60
N ILE A 513 24.05 0.15 26.34
CA ILE A 513 24.14 -1.28 26.00
C ILE A 513 23.68 -2.13 27.17
N ASP A 514 23.19 -3.33 26.89
CA ASP A 514 22.94 -4.34 27.92
C ASP A 514 23.97 -5.46 27.79
N ILE A 515 24.52 -5.90 28.92
CA ILE A 515 25.56 -6.95 28.98
C ILE A 515 25.03 -8.15 29.77
N ARG A 516 25.28 -9.36 29.25
CA ARG A 516 24.85 -10.61 29.89
C ARG A 516 25.48 -10.78 31.28
N LYS A 517 24.65 -10.97 32.30
CA LYS A 517 25.07 -11.12 33.71
C LYS A 517 25.81 -12.43 34.00
N LEU A 518 25.29 -13.55 33.48
CA LEU A 518 25.80 -14.90 33.80
C LEU A 518 27.26 -15.13 33.41
N ALA A 519 27.81 -14.33 32.50
CA ALA A 519 29.19 -14.45 32.01
C ALA A 519 30.10 -13.29 32.43
N THR A 520 29.62 -12.38 33.29
CA THR A 520 30.30 -11.10 33.53
C THR A 520 30.43 -10.78 35.02
N ASN A 521 31.64 -10.50 35.48
CA ASN A 521 31.90 -10.09 36.86
C ASN A 521 31.49 -8.62 37.07
N PHE A 522 30.58 -8.38 38.01
CA PHE A 522 30.06 -7.04 38.27
C PHE A 522 31.13 -6.00 38.64
N ASN A 523 32.05 -6.34 39.55
CA ASN A 523 33.03 -5.37 40.06
C ASN A 523 34.05 -5.01 38.99
N SER A 524 34.47 -6.00 38.19
CA SER A 524 35.36 -5.77 37.05
C SER A 524 34.67 -4.97 35.95
N LEU A 525 33.40 -5.27 35.63
CA LEU A 525 32.63 -4.50 34.65
C LEU A 525 32.41 -3.07 35.13
N LYS A 526 32.09 -2.87 36.41
CA LYS A 526 31.92 -1.53 37.00
C LYS A 526 33.19 -0.70 36.87
N LYS A 527 34.36 -1.31 37.13
CA LYS A 527 35.66 -0.65 36.97
C LYS A 527 35.92 -0.29 35.50
N ALA A 528 35.68 -1.20 34.57
CA ALA A 528 35.85 -0.98 33.13
C ALA A 528 34.93 0.12 32.56
N VAL A 529 33.66 0.11 32.98
CA VAL A 529 32.66 1.13 32.61
C VAL A 529 33.05 2.50 33.15
N ASN A 530 33.48 2.58 34.41
CA ASN A 530 33.94 3.84 35.00
C ASN A 530 35.17 4.42 34.28
N GLN A 531 36.08 3.57 33.79
CA GLN A 531 37.24 4.00 33.01
C GLN A 531 36.84 4.61 31.66
N ALA A 532 35.78 4.09 31.03
CA ALA A 532 35.21 4.62 29.79
C ALA A 532 34.21 5.78 30.02
N GLY A 533 34.19 6.37 31.22
CA GLY A 533 33.29 7.48 31.56
C GLY A 533 31.81 7.11 31.65
N GLY A 534 31.46 5.82 31.75
CA GLY A 534 30.09 5.35 31.80
C GLY A 534 29.56 5.08 33.21
N ARG A 535 28.29 4.65 33.26
CA ARG A 535 27.60 4.22 34.49
C ARG A 535 27.04 2.80 34.33
N LEU A 536 27.22 1.99 35.36
CA LEU A 536 26.68 0.63 35.43
C LEU A 536 25.46 0.54 36.35
N ILE A 537 24.38 -0.05 35.85
CA ILE A 537 23.12 -0.30 36.56
C ILE A 537 22.80 -1.80 36.49
N VAL A 538 22.26 -2.37 37.58
CA VAL A 538 21.85 -3.78 37.63
C VAL A 538 20.37 -3.89 37.30
N GLU A 539 20.03 -4.56 36.19
CA GLU A 539 18.64 -4.73 35.74
C GLU A 539 18.32 -6.21 35.50
N GLY A 540 17.69 -6.86 36.49
CA GLY A 540 17.26 -8.26 36.36
C GLY A 540 18.41 -9.23 36.01
N ASP A 541 18.35 -9.77 34.80
CA ASP A 541 19.27 -10.76 34.22
C ASP A 541 20.41 -10.18 33.38
N HIS A 542 20.48 -8.86 33.24
CA HIS A 542 21.55 -8.14 32.54
C HIS A 542 22.11 -6.99 33.37
N TYR A 543 23.27 -6.49 32.93
CA TYR A 543 23.81 -5.22 33.37
C TYR A 543 23.51 -4.16 32.32
N HIS A 544 22.81 -3.11 32.73
CA HIS A 544 22.53 -1.96 31.87
C HIS A 544 23.69 -0.97 32.01
N VAL A 545 24.33 -0.64 30.90
CA VAL A 545 25.46 0.29 30.85
C VAL A 545 25.03 1.54 30.11
N GLU A 546 25.17 2.69 30.76
CA GLU A 546 25.00 4.01 30.15
C GLU A 546 26.39 4.57 29.83
N LEU A 547 26.57 5.10 28.62
CA LEU A 547 27.85 5.57 28.09
C LEU A 547 27.65 7.00 27.60
N ASP A 548 28.13 7.97 28.39
CA ASP A 548 27.97 9.42 28.17
C ASP A 548 28.72 9.92 26.94
#